data_AF-A0A496QS26-F1
#
_entry.id   AF-A0A496QS26-F1
#
_cell.length_a   1.000
_cell.length_b   1.000
_cell.length_c   1.000
_cell.angle_alpha   90.00
_cell.angle_beta   90.00
_cell.angle_gamma   90.00
#
_symmetry.space_group_name_H-M   'P 1'
#
loop_
_entity.id
_entity.type
_entity.pdbx_description
1 polymer ?
#
loop_
_entity_poly.entity_id
_entity_poly.type
_entity_poly.pdbx_seq_one_letter_code
_entity_poly.pdbx_strand_id
1 'polypeptide(L)' 'MSNIQEHFSKLALNVPEILLPAPHVNLEKWAVIACDQFTSEKEYWQKVDEYVGDAPSTLR' A
#
# COMPACT_ATOMS: atom_id res chain seq x y z
N MET A 1 -36.41 3.74 9.57
CA MET A 1 -35.42 3.61 8.48
C MET A 1 -34.63 2.35 8.75
N SER A 2 -34.55 1.44 7.78
CA SER A 2 -33.82 0.18 7.93
C SER A 2 -32.33 0.47 8.12
N ASN A 3 -31.75 -0.04 9.20
CA ASN A 3 -30.32 0.05 9.49
C ASN A 3 -29.56 -0.84 8.49
N ILE A 4 -28.85 -0.23 7.53
CA ILE A 4 -28.12 -0.95 6.48
C ILE A 4 -27.05 -1.89 7.07
N GLN A 5 -26.45 -1.54 8.21
CA GLN A 5 -25.49 -2.40 8.92
C GLN A 5 -26.12 -3.72 9.41
N GLU A 6 -27.38 -3.71 9.87
CA GLU A 6 -28.08 -4.92 10.33
C GLU A 6 -28.32 -5.89 9.17
N HIS A 7 -28.66 -5.37 7.99
CA HIS A 7 -28.84 -6.19 6.79
C HIS A 7 -27.52 -6.79 6.30
N PHE A 8 -26.45 -6.01 6.30
CA PHE A 8 -25.13 -6.49 5.88
C PHE A 8 -24.57 -7.54 6.84
N SER A 9 -24.76 -7.35 8.16
CA SER A 9 -24.31 -8.30 9.17
C SER A 9 -24.96 -9.69 9.01
N LYS A 10 -26.25 -9.75 8.65
CA LYS A 10 -26.95 -11.02 8.37
C LYS A 10 -26.40 -11.76 7.16
N LEU A 11 -25.79 -11.04 6.22
CA LEU A 11 -25.17 -11.59 5.02
C LEU A 11 -23.65 -11.78 5.18
N ALA A 12 -23.11 -11.57 6.38
CA ALA A 12 -21.66 -11.56 6.65
C ALA A 12 -20.89 -10.56 5.76
N LEU A 13 -21.52 -9.44 5.43
CA LEU A 13 -20.93 -8.34 4.67
C LEU A 13 -20.53 -7.20 5.62
N ASN A 14 -19.44 -6.51 5.28
CA ASN A 14 -19.03 -5.29 5.95
C ASN A 14 -18.57 -4.25 4.91
N VAL A 15 -18.81 -2.97 5.18
CA VAL A 15 -18.27 -1.89 4.36
C VAL A 15 -16.82 -1.67 4.78
N PRO A 16 -15.85 -1.77 3.85
CA PRO A 16 -14.45 -1.56 4.21
C PRO A 16 -14.20 -0.10 4.53
N GLU A 17 -13.31 0.14 5.50
CA GLU A 17 -12.69 1.44 5.68
C GLU A 17 -11.50 1.55 4.72
N ILE A 18 -11.49 2.59 3.90
CA ILE A 18 -10.39 2.84 2.97
C ILE A 18 -9.29 3.58 3.73
N LEU A 19 -8.18 2.88 3.97
CA LEU A 19 -7.01 3.47 4.60
C LEU A 19 -6.19 4.23 3.56
N LEU A 20 -5.79 5.45 3.91
CA LEU A 20 -4.84 6.25 3.16
C LEU A 20 -3.55 6.42 3.97
N PRO A 21 -2.39 6.55 3.33
CA PRO A 21 -1.17 6.91 4.03
C PRO A 21 -1.35 8.20 4.83
N ALA A 22 -0.72 8.27 6.00
CA ALA A 22 -0.77 9.48 6.82
C ALA A 22 -0.15 10.68 6.09
N PRO A 23 -0.53 11.93 6.40
CA PRO A 23 -0.10 13.12 5.65
C PRO A 23 1.43 13.33 5.58
N HIS A 24 2.18 12.75 6.51
CA HIS A 24 3.64 12.84 6.58
C HIS A 24 4.34 11.74 5.79
N VAL A 25 3.62 10.78 5.21
CA VAL A 25 4.21 9.69 4.42
C VAL A 25 4.55 10.23 3.03
N ASN A 26 5.81 10.07 2.63
CA ASN A 26 6.22 10.34 1.25
C ASN A 26 5.71 9.21 0.34
N LEU A 27 4.71 9.53 -0.49
CA LEU A 27 4.08 8.57 -1.40
C LEU A 27 5.03 8.01 -2.46
N GLU A 28 6.04 8.78 -2.89
CA GLU A 28 7.03 8.33 -3.89
C GLU A 28 7.92 7.20 -3.35
N LYS A 29 8.23 7.25 -2.05
CA LYS A 29 9.02 6.21 -1.37
C LYS A 29 8.18 5.04 -0.89
N TRP A 30 6.90 5.30 -0.61
CA TRP A 30 5.95 4.27 -0.17
C TRP A 30 5.56 3.34 -1.32
N ALA A 31 5.25 3.90 -2.50
CA ALA A 31 4.80 3.14 -3.65
C ALA A 31 5.97 2.71 -4.54
N VAL A 32 6.77 1.75 -4.08
CA VAL A 32 7.73 1.08 -4.97
C VAL A 32 7.05 -0.14 -5.58
N ILE A 33 6.80 -0.09 -6.89
CA ILE A 33 6.34 -1.23 -7.67
C ILE A 33 7.36 -1.51 -8.78
N ALA A 34 7.98 -2.69 -8.73
CA ALA A 34 8.50 -3.36 -9.91
C ALA A 34 7.62 -4.60 -10.12
N CYS A 35 6.42 -4.37 -10.65
CA CYS A 35 5.62 -5.45 -11.19
C CYS A 35 6.39 -5.95 -12.41
N ASP A 36 7.04 -7.12 -12.23
CA ASP A 36 7.81 -7.96 -13.15
C ASP A 36 8.94 -7.35 -14.00
N GLN A 37 8.83 -6.11 -14.48
CA GLN A 37 9.74 -5.48 -15.44
C GLN A 37 11.20 -5.45 -15.02
N PHE A 38 11.49 -5.32 -13.73
CA PHE A 38 12.85 -5.11 -13.22
C PHE A 38 13.30 -6.20 -12.24
N THR A 39 12.58 -7.33 -12.17
CA THR A 39 12.83 -8.39 -11.16
C THR A 39 14.28 -8.89 -11.19
N SER A 40 14.89 -8.97 -12.37
CA SER A 40 16.25 -9.45 -12.56
C SER A 40 17.32 -8.35 -12.58
N GLU A 41 16.93 -7.07 -12.49
CA GLU A 41 17.85 -5.93 -12.62
C GLU A 41 18.42 -5.52 -11.27
N LYS A 42 19.52 -6.16 -10.85
CA LYS A 42 20.16 -5.92 -9.55
C LYS A 42 20.54 -4.46 -9.32
N GLU A 43 21.05 -3.77 -10.34
CA GLU A 43 21.45 -2.35 -10.25
C GLU A 43 20.25 -1.42 -10.01
N TYR A 44 19.10 -1.74 -10.59
CA TYR A 44 17.85 -1.01 -10.33
C TYR A 44 17.49 -1.12 -8.85
N TRP A 45 17.47 -2.34 -8.31
CA TRP A 45 17.14 -2.57 -6.89
C TRP A 45 18.11 -1.91 -5.93
N GLN A 46 19.41 -1.86 -6.25
CA GLN A 46 20.39 -1.14 -5.44
C GLN A 46 20.10 0.37 -5.41
N LYS A 47 19.76 0.97 -6.56
CA LYS A 47 19.40 2.40 -6.62
C LYS A 47 18.10 2.70 -5.87
N VAL A 48 17.11 1.81 -5.97
CA VAL A 48 15.85 1.95 -5.23
C VAL A 48 16.12 1.84 -3.73
N ASP A 49 16.98 0.91 -3.30
CA ASP A 49 17.38 0.74 -1.91
C ASP A 49 18.05 2.00 -1.33
N GLU A 50 19.00 2.56 -2.07
CA GLU A 50 19.65 3.84 -1.72
C GLU A 50 18.66 5.00 -1.68
N TYR A 51 17.73 5.05 -2.64
CA TYR A 51 16.72 6.10 -2.73
C TYR A 51 15.73 6.07 -1.56
N VAL A 52 15.22 4.89 -1.18
CA VAL A 52 14.28 4.79 -0.05
C VAL A 52 14.98 5.12 1.27
N GLY A 53 16.23 4.67 1.45
CA GLY A 53 17.01 4.96 2.66
C GLY A 53 16.33 4.37 3.89
N ASP A 54 16.10 5.19 4.93
CA ASP A 54 15.43 4.77 6.17
C ASP A 54 13.93 5.11 6.20
N ALA A 55 13.37 5.57 5.07
CA ALA A 55 11.95 5.90 5.00
C ALA A 55 11.08 4.63 4.98
N PRO A 56 9.89 4.63 5.60
CA PRO A 56 8.93 3.54 5.47
C PRO A 56 8.61 3.27 3.98
N SER A 57 8.81 2.04 3.52
CA SER A 57 8.62 1.65 2.12
C SER A 57 8.05 0.24 2.01
N THR A 58 7.61 -0.16 0.82
CA THR A 58 7.25 -1.57 0.54
C THR A 58 8.47 -2.45 0.20
N LEU A 59 9.66 -1.86 0.06
CA LEU A 59 10.92 -2.57 -0.20
C LEU A 59 11.57 -3.07 1.10
N ARG A 60 11.58 -2.23 2.14
CA ARG A 60 12.10 -2.47 3.50
C ARG A 60 11.16 -1.89 4.54
#